data_AF-A0A316NLA3-F1
#
_entry.id   AF-A0A316NLA3-F1
#
_cell.length_a   1.000
_cell.length_b   1.000
_cell.length_c   1.000
_cell.angle_alpha   90.00
_cell.angle_beta   90.00
_cell.angle_gamma   90.00
#
_symmetry.space_group_name_H-M   'P 1'
#
loop_
_entity.id
_entity.type
_entity.pdbx_description
1 polymer ?
#
loop_
_entity_poly.entity_id
_entity_poly.type
_entity_poly.pdbx_seq_one_letter_code
_entity_poly.pdbx_strand_id
1 'polypeptide(L)'
;MRKSIYNSSITNTNGITHSETYLKRVQAGFTLSEVLITLGIIGIVASMTLPTVINRANEKQWQVAYKKAYSTIQQAFLRAFENGELVDMSPQSVVDGV
;
A
#
# COMPACT_ATOMS: atom_id res chain seq x y z
N MET A 1 25.38 22.76 -23.06
CA MET A 1 24.60 23.84 -23.70
C MET A 1 23.89 24.65 -22.62
N ARG A 2 24.39 25.85 -22.26
CA ARG A 2 23.66 26.76 -21.33
C ARG A 2 22.59 27.51 -22.13
N LYS A 3 21.31 27.37 -21.75
CA LYS A 3 20.24 28.25 -22.25
C LYS A 3 20.35 29.60 -21.54
N SER A 4 21.00 30.54 -22.21
CA SER A 4 20.89 31.97 -21.93
C SER A 4 19.52 32.45 -22.39
N ILE A 5 18.59 32.67 -21.46
CA ILE A 5 17.33 33.37 -21.76
C ILE A 5 16.97 34.22 -20.54
N TYR A 6 17.72 35.30 -20.34
CA TYR A 6 17.27 36.40 -19.49
C TYR A 6 17.82 37.72 -20.03
N ASN A 7 17.07 38.37 -20.92
CA ASN A 7 17.36 39.71 -21.37
C ASN A 7 16.06 40.52 -21.43
N SER A 8 15.84 41.35 -20.41
CA SER A 8 14.75 42.33 -20.38
C SER A 8 15.32 43.66 -19.89
N SER A 9 15.53 44.59 -20.81
CA SER A 9 15.81 45.99 -20.52
C SER A 9 14.49 46.77 -20.45
N ILE A 10 14.14 47.28 -19.27
CA ILE A 10 13.03 48.25 -19.13
C ILE A 10 13.58 49.64 -19.44
N THR A 11 13.10 50.25 -20.53
CA THR A 11 13.43 51.63 -20.92
C THR A 11 12.50 52.61 -20.22
N ASN A 12 13.05 53.56 -19.47
CA ASN A 12 12.32 54.76 -19.07
C ASN A 12 12.53 55.83 -20.17
N THR A 13 11.49 56.58 -20.51
CA THR A 13 11.53 57.71 -21.46
C THR A 13 12.53 58.82 -21.08
N ASN A 14 13.11 58.77 -19.88
CA ASN A 14 14.10 59.73 -19.37
C ASN A 14 15.51 59.12 -19.17
N GLY A 15 15.82 57.96 -19.79
CA GLY A 15 17.20 57.44 -19.86
C GLY A 15 17.72 56.74 -18.61
N ILE A 16 16.85 56.39 -17.65
CA ILE A 16 17.23 55.61 -16.46
C ILE A 16 16.76 54.17 -16.64
N THR A 17 17.69 53.25 -16.94
CA THR A 17 17.41 51.82 -17.09
C THR A 17 17.34 51.14 -15.72
N HIS A 18 16.16 50.66 -15.33
CA HIS A 18 16.01 49.79 -14.17
C HIS A 18 16.11 48.33 -14.64
N SER A 19 17.15 47.61 -14.18
CA SER A 19 17.37 46.20 -14.52
C SER A 19 16.55 45.30 -13.59
N GLU A 20 15.30 45.02 -13.94
CA GLU A 20 14.46 44.08 -13.21
C GLU A 20 14.73 42.64 -13.70
N THR A 21 15.48 41.86 -12.92
CA THR A 21 15.74 40.43 -13.15
C THR A 21 14.62 39.57 -12.55
N TYR A 22 13.69 39.07 -13.38
CA TYR A 22 12.61 38.18 -12.92
C TYR A 22 13.03 36.71 -12.89
N LEU A 23 13.47 36.18 -11.75
CA LEU A 23 13.83 34.76 -11.67
C LEU A 23 12.61 33.85 -11.96
N LYS A 24 12.66 33.08 -13.07
CA LYS A 24 11.63 32.11 -13.42
C LYS A 24 11.69 30.93 -12.44
N ARG A 25 10.82 30.95 -11.41
CA ARG A 25 10.70 29.88 -10.43
C ARG A 25 10.07 28.65 -11.09
N VAL A 26 10.89 27.68 -11.49
CA VAL A 26 10.40 26.37 -11.92
C VAL A 26 9.93 25.64 -10.66
N GLN A 27 8.62 25.66 -10.41
CA GLN A 27 8.03 24.83 -9.36
C GLN A 27 7.98 23.39 -9.90
N ALA A 28 8.93 22.57 -9.46
CA ALA A 28 8.87 21.13 -9.63
C ALA A 28 7.91 20.59 -8.55
N GLY A 29 6.66 20.34 -8.93
CA GLY A 29 5.64 19.78 -8.05
C GLY A 29 4.66 18.95 -8.84
N PHE A 30 4.10 17.92 -8.22
CA PHE A 30 3.08 17.08 -8.84
C PHE A 30 1.84 17.93 -9.15
N THR A 31 1.46 17.96 -10.42
CA THR A 31 0.21 18.61 -10.83
C THR A 31 -0.98 17.76 -10.35
N LEU A 32 -2.13 18.38 -10.08
CA LEU A 32 -3.34 17.63 -9.73
C LEU A 32 -3.68 16.59 -10.80
N SER A 33 -3.48 16.92 -12.08
CA SER A 33 -3.74 16.04 -13.20
C SER A 33 -2.85 14.79 -13.20
N GLU A 34 -1.60 14.90 -12.76
CA GLU A 34 -0.65 13.79 -12.68
C GLU A 34 -1.00 12.80 -11.56
N VAL A 35 -1.42 13.31 -10.41
CA VAL A 35 -1.90 12.47 -9.30
C VAL A 35 -3.27 11.86 -9.63
N LEU A 36 -4.14 12.60 -10.31
CA LEU A 36 -5.50 12.15 -10.62
C LEU A 36 -5.50 11.00 -11.63
N ILE A 37 -4.65 11.06 -12.66
CA ILE A 37 -4.54 9.97 -13.63
C ILE A 37 -3.92 8.71 -13.00
N THR A 38 -2.93 8.87 -12.11
CA THR A 38 -2.28 7.74 -11.44
C THR A 38 -3.21 7.05 -10.44
N LEU A 39 -3.96 7.82 -9.64
CA LEU A 39 -5.00 7.28 -8.75
C LEU A 39 -6.13 6.60 -9.53
N GLY A 40 -6.50 7.14 -10.70
CA GLY A 40 -7.48 6.51 -11.59
C GLY A 40 -7.03 5.14 -12.10
N ILE A 41 -5.78 5.03 -12.55
CA ILE A 41 -5.20 3.77 -13.04
C ILE A 41 -5.07 2.75 -11.89
N ILE A 42 -4.49 3.16 -10.76
CA ILE A 42 -4.33 2.27 -9.59
C ILE A 42 -5.68 1.81 -9.06
N GLY A 43 -6.72 2.66 -9.07
CA GLY A 43 -8.07 2.28 -8.64
C GLY A 43 -8.70 1.16 -9.47
N ILE A 44 -8.54 1.20 -10.80
CA ILE A 44 -9.04 0.15 -11.70
C ILE A 44 -8.27 -1.16 -11.50
N VAL A 45 -6.94 -1.08 -11.43
CA VAL A 45 -6.11 -2.28 -11.24
C VAL A 45 -6.36 -2.91 -9.86
N ALA A 46 -6.49 -2.08 -8.82
CA ALA A 46 -6.79 -2.53 -7.47
C ALA A 46 -8.16 -3.22 -7.39
N SER A 47 -9.18 -2.71 -8.08
CA SER A 47 -10.51 -3.33 -8.07
C SER A 47 -10.51 -4.73 -8.71
N MET A 48 -9.60 -5.00 -9.66
CA MET A 48 -9.45 -6.34 -10.26
C MET A 48 -8.57 -7.28 -9.42
N THR A 49 -7.58 -6.74 -8.70
CA THR A 49 -6.56 -7.54 -7.99
C THR A 49 -6.87 -7.78 -6.52
N LEU A 50 -7.35 -6.76 -5.79
CA LEU A 50 -7.71 -6.86 -4.37
C LEU A 50 -8.70 -7.99 -4.04
N PRO A 51 -9.82 -8.19 -4.78
CA PRO A 51 -10.75 -9.27 -4.44
C PRO A 51 -10.07 -10.65 -4.55
N THR A 52 -9.22 -10.85 -5.56
CA THR A 52 -8.52 -12.13 -5.76
C THR A 52 -7.48 -12.38 -4.66
N VAL A 53 -6.73 -11.36 -4.25
CA VAL A 53 -5.73 -11.48 -3.17
C VAL A 53 -6.41 -11.79 -1.83
N ILE A 54 -7.49 -11.08 -1.51
CA ILE A 54 -8.25 -11.27 -0.27
C ILE A 54 -8.89 -12.66 -0.24
N ASN A 55 -9.52 -13.08 -1.33
CA ASN A 55 -10.15 -14.40 -1.40
C ASN A 55 -9.13 -15.53 -1.23
N ARG A 56 -7.93 -15.42 -1.83
CA ARG A 56 -6.84 -16.38 -1.63
C ARG A 56 -6.31 -16.40 -0.21
N ALA A 57 -6.23 -15.25 0.46
CA ALA A 57 -5.82 -15.18 1.86
C ALA A 57 -6.85 -15.87 2.77
N ASN A 58 -8.13 -15.58 2.57
CA ASN A 58 -9.23 -16.20 3.32
C ASN A 58 -9.26 -17.71 3.08
N GLU A 59 -9.19 -18.18 1.83
CA GLU A 59 -9.21 -19.61 1.51
C GLU A 59 -8.08 -20.38 2.20
N LYS A 60 -6.88 -19.81 2.26
CA LYS A 60 -5.78 -20.38 3.05
C LYS A 60 -6.09 -20.43 4.54
N GLN A 61 -6.71 -19.39 5.11
CA GLN A 61 -7.13 -19.39 6.50
C GLN A 61 -8.15 -20.50 6.80
N TRP A 62 -9.16 -20.70 5.94
CA TRP A 62 -10.14 -21.79 6.11
C TRP A 62 -9.50 -23.18 6.06
N GLN A 63 -8.61 -23.41 5.09
CA GLN A 63 -7.91 -24.69 4.97
C GLN A 63 -6.96 -24.96 6.15
N VAL A 64 -6.28 -23.93 6.65
CA VAL A 64 -5.39 -24.03 7.81
C VAL A 64 -6.19 -24.26 9.10
N ALA A 65 -7.27 -23.52 9.31
CA ALA A 65 -8.14 -23.69 10.47
C ALA A 65 -8.76 -25.09 10.50
N TYR A 66 -9.23 -25.60 9.36
CA TYR A 66 -9.76 -26.96 9.24
C TYR A 66 -8.70 -28.02 9.56
N LYS A 67 -7.51 -27.92 8.96
CA LYS A 67 -6.40 -28.86 9.24
C LYS A 67 -5.96 -28.80 10.71
N LYS A 68 -5.96 -27.62 11.31
CA LYS A 68 -5.63 -27.42 12.73
C LYS A 68 -6.65 -28.12 13.62
N ALA A 69 -7.95 -27.91 13.41
CA ALA A 69 -9.01 -28.58 14.16
C ALA A 69 -8.92 -30.11 14.04
N TYR A 70 -8.74 -30.64 12.83
CA TYR A 70 -8.56 -32.08 12.61
C TYR A 70 -7.32 -32.63 13.34
N SER A 71 -6.19 -31.92 13.25
CA SER A 71 -4.95 -32.32 13.94
C SER A 71 -5.11 -32.30 15.46
N THR A 72 -5.81 -31.31 16.02
CA THR A 72 -6.08 -31.23 17.46
C THR A 72 -6.93 -32.40 17.93
N ILE A 73 -7.99 -32.76 17.18
CA ILE A 73 -8.83 -33.91 17.50
C ILE A 73 -8.03 -35.22 17.43
N GLN A 74 -7.23 -35.41 16.37
CA GLN A 74 -6.39 -36.60 16.21
C GLN A 74 -5.36 -36.73 17.35
N GLN A 75 -4.73 -35.62 17.74
CA GLN A 75 -3.78 -35.59 18.86
C GLN A 75 -4.47 -35.91 20.19
N ALA A 76 -5.65 -35.36 20.44
CA ALA A 76 -6.42 -35.64 21.65
C ALA A 76 -6.90 -37.09 21.71
N PHE A 77 -7.32 -37.66 20.57
CA PHE A 77 -7.67 -39.07 20.44
C PHE A 77 -6.48 -39.96 20.79
N LEU A 78 -5.31 -39.75 20.17
CA LEU A 78 -4.09 -40.49 20.45
C LEU A 78 -3.70 -40.42 21.94
N ARG A 79 -3.73 -39.21 22.54
CA ARG A 79 -3.42 -39.01 23.96
C ARG A 79 -4.43 -39.70 24.89
N ALA A 80 -5.70 -39.76 24.52
CA ALA A 80 -6.74 -40.42 25.31
C ALA A 80 -6.52 -41.95 25.38
N PHE A 81 -6.04 -42.58 24.29
CA PHE A 81 -5.67 -43.99 24.30
C PHE A 81 -4.35 -44.26 25.02
N GLU A 82 -3.39 -43.35 24.92
CA GLU A 82 -2.04 -43.55 25.45
C GLU A 82 -1.96 -43.32 26.98
N ASN A 83 -2.63 -42.27 27.49
CA ASN A 83 -2.45 -41.83 28.88
C ASN A 83 -3.71 -41.89 29.76
N GLY A 84 -4.89 -42.23 29.20
CA GLY A 84 -6.15 -42.28 29.97
C GLY A 84 -6.61 -40.93 30.54
N GLU A 85 -5.96 -39.83 30.14
CA GLU A 85 -6.19 -38.49 30.66
C GLU A 85 -7.17 -37.73 29.74
N LEU A 86 -8.17 -37.10 30.34
CA LEU A 86 -9.15 -36.28 29.62
C LEU A 86 -8.48 -35.00 29.12
N VAL A 87 -8.22 -34.94 27.82
CA VAL A 87 -7.66 -33.74 27.17
C VAL A 87 -8.75 -32.66 27.15
N ASP A 88 -8.51 -31.54 27.83
CA ASP A 88 -9.33 -30.35 27.69
C ASP A 88 -9.30 -29.88 26.23
N MET A 89 -10.42 -30.06 25.54
CA MET A 89 -10.64 -29.65 24.16
C MET A 89 -11.25 -28.24 24.08
N SER A 90 -10.98 -27.37 25.06
CA SER A 90 -11.30 -25.96 24.91
C SER A 90 -10.56 -25.41 23.67
N PRO A 91 -11.27 -24.77 22.72
CA PRO A 91 -10.61 -24.13 21.61
C PRO A 91 -9.68 -23.06 22.19
N GLN A 92 -8.36 -23.29 22.16
CA GLN A 92 -7.43 -22.19 22.35
C GLN A 92 -7.71 -21.24 21.21
N SER A 93 -8.37 -20.13 21.55
CA SER A 93 -8.57 -19.02 20.64
C SER A 93 -7.21 -18.73 20.05
N VAL A 94 -7.12 -18.96 18.75
CA VAL A 94 -5.98 -18.58 17.94
C VAL A 94 -6.01 -17.06 17.93
N VAL A 95 -5.43 -16.45 18.97
CA VAL A 95 -5.11 -15.02 18.99
C VAL A 95 -3.87 -14.88 18.11
N ASP A 96 -4.07 -15.02 16.81
CA ASP A 96 -3.02 -14.77 15.84
C ASP A 96 -3.01 -13.26 15.57
N GLY A 97 -2.22 -12.57 16.38
CA GLY A 97 -1.38 -11.52 15.84
C GLY A 97 -0.20 -12.20 15.13
N VAL A 98 -0.14 -12.02 13.80
CA VAL A 98 0.84 -12.50 12.80
C VAL A 98 0.46 -13.80 12.10
#